data_AF-A0A5K0Z5V6-F1
#
_entry.id   AF-A0A5K0Z5V6-F1
#
_cell.length_a   1.000
_cell.length_b   1.000
_cell.length_c   1.000
_cell.angle_alpha   90.00
_cell.angle_beta   90.00
_cell.angle_gamma   90.00
#
_symmetry.space_group_name_H-M   'P 1'
#
loop_
_entity.id
_entity.type
_entity.pdbx_description
1 polymer ?
#
loop_
_entity_poly.entity_id
_entity_poly.type
_entity_poly.pdbx_seq_one_letter_code
_entity_poly.pdbx_strand_id
1 'polypeptide(L)' 'DEAGTAAIKTVELDAALGGRAVQHRELQGHESDKFLSYFKPCIIPLEGGVASGFKEPEVEKFETRLYTCKGKRVVRLKQ' A
#
# COMPACT_ATOMS: atom_id res chain seq x y z
N ASP A 1 -4.92 -15.69 -3.15
CA ASP A 1 -6.29 -15.21 -3.43
C ASP A 1 -6.34 -13.69 -3.52
N GLU A 2 -5.96 -12.97 -2.46
CA GLU A 2 -6.03 -11.51 -2.35
C GLU A 2 -5.45 -10.71 -3.55
N ALA A 3 -4.30 -11.12 -4.10
CA ALA A 3 -3.71 -10.45 -5.27
C ALA A 3 -4.57 -10.58 -6.53
N GLY A 4 -5.25 -11.72 -6.72
CA GLY A 4 -6.19 -11.93 -7.82
C GLY A 4 -7.45 -11.08 -7.62
N THR A 5 -7.96 -11.05 -6.40
CA THR A 5 -9.10 -10.20 -6.01
C THR A 5 -8.81 -8.72 -6.26
N ALA A 6 -7.62 -8.23 -5.89
CA ALA A 6 -7.21 -6.85 -6.16
C ALA A 6 -7.22 -6.51 -7.67
N ALA A 7 -6.75 -7.42 -8.52
CA ALA A 7 -6.77 -7.24 -9.97
C ALA A 7 -8.21 -7.20 -10.51
N ILE A 8 -9.06 -8.14 -10.08
CA ILE A 8 -10.47 -8.19 -10.48
C ILE A 8 -11.20 -6.90 -10.06
N LYS A 9 -11.01 -6.45 -8.82
CA LYS A 9 -11.63 -5.21 -8.32
C LYS A 9 -11.18 -3.96 -9.07
N THR A 10 -9.94 -3.93 -9.53
CA THR A 10 -9.44 -2.81 -10.35
C THR A 10 -10.18 -2.75 -11.70
N VAL A 11 -10.41 -3.90 -12.34
CA VAL A 11 -11.16 -4.01 -13.59
C VAL A 11 -12.65 -3.66 -13.39
N GLU A 12 -13.27 -4.19 -12.35
CA GLU A 12 -14.67 -3.89 -12.01
C GLU A 12 -14.88 -2.38 -11.77
N LEU A 13 -13.95 -1.74 -11.06
CA LEU A 13 -14.02 -0.31 -10.77
C LEU A 13 -13.85 0.53 -12.05
N ASP A 14 -12.90 0.19 -12.92
CA ASP A 14 -12.72 0.91 -14.19
C ASP A 14 -13.96 0.78 -15.08
N ALA A 15 -14.56 -0.41 -15.16
CA ALA A 15 -15.82 -0.61 -15.87
C ALA A 15 -16.94 0.29 -15.29
N ALA A 16 -17.06 0.39 -13.96
CA ALA A 16 -18.03 1.27 -13.31
C ALA A 16 -17.76 2.77 -13.56
N LEU A 17 -16.51 3.16 -13.82
CA LEU A 17 -16.10 4.54 -14.16
C LEU A 17 -16.15 4.84 -15.67
N GLY A 18 -16.64 3.88 -16.47
CA GLY A 18 -16.81 4.02 -17.92
C GLY A 18 -15.55 3.71 -18.74
N GLY A 19 -14.61 2.90 -18.22
CA GLY A 19 -13.49 2.34 -18.97
C GLY A 19 -12.42 3.36 -19.41
N ARG A 20 -12.30 4.47 -18.67
CA ARG A 20 -11.37 5.56 -19.00
C ARG A 20 -10.22 5.68 -18.00
N ALA A 21 -10.20 4.87 -16.95
CA ALA A 21 -9.14 4.95 -15.95
C ALA A 21 -7.84 4.36 -16.48
N VAL A 22 -6.71 4.97 -16.11
CA VAL A 22 -5.40 4.37 -16.34
C VAL A 22 -5.08 3.49 -15.13
N GLN A 23 -4.99 2.19 -15.36
CA GLN A 23 -4.68 1.21 -14.32
C GLN A 23 -3.17 1.02 -14.18
N HIS A 24 -2.69 0.88 -12.96
CA HIS A 24 -1.29 0.60 -12.65
C HIS A 24 -1.20 -0.56 -11.66
N ARG A 25 -0.25 -1.47 -11.87
CA ARG A 25 0.05 -2.54 -10.93
C ARG A 25 1.27 -2.16 -10.10
N GLU A 26 1.05 -1.94 -8.81
CA GLU A 26 2.09 -1.54 -7.87
C GLU A 26 2.57 -2.75 -7.07
N LEU A 27 3.88 -2.96 -7.03
CA LEU A 27 4.52 -4.01 -6.23
C LEU A 27 5.31 -3.37 -5.09
N GLN A 28 5.18 -3.93 -3.90
CA GLN A 28 5.92 -3.43 -2.72
C GLN A 28 7.42 -3.38 -3.01
N GLY A 29 8.03 -2.21 -2.82
CA GLY A 29 9.44 -1.95 -3.09
C GLY A 29 9.78 -1.60 -4.55
N HIS A 30 8.83 -1.75 -5.48
CA HIS A 30 8.98 -1.46 -6.91
C HIS A 30 7.82 -0.60 -7.44
N GLU A 31 7.26 0.24 -6.58
CA GLU A 31 6.16 1.11 -6.93
C GLU A 31 6.59 2.20 -7.92
N SER A 32 5.65 2.67 -8.73
CA SER A 32 5.86 3.76 -9.66
C SER A 32 6.12 5.10 -8.95
N ASP A 33 6.92 5.96 -9.57
CA ASP A 33 7.15 7.33 -9.08
C ASP A 33 5.84 8.10 -8.89
N LYS A 34 4.85 7.85 -9.76
CA LYS A 34 3.52 8.47 -9.69
C LYS A 34 2.78 8.03 -8.42
N PHE A 35 2.74 6.74 -8.14
CA PHE A 35 2.11 6.21 -6.91
C PHE A 35 2.81 6.74 -5.66
N LEU A 36 4.15 6.70 -5.63
CA LEU A 36 4.94 7.19 -4.49
C LEU A 36 4.79 8.71 -4.27
N SER A 37 4.51 9.48 -5.32
CA SER A 37 4.33 10.94 -5.21
C SER A 37 3.11 11.35 -4.36
N TYR A 38 2.14 10.45 -4.18
CA TYR A 38 0.93 10.69 -3.41
C TYR A 38 1.15 10.61 -1.89
N PHE A 39 2.20 9.93 -1.43
CA PHE A 39 2.46 9.68 -0.01
C PHE A 39 3.70 10.45 0.46
N LYS A 40 3.48 11.70 0.89
CA LYS A 40 4.53 12.55 1.45
C LYS A 40 4.39 12.63 2.98
N PRO A 41 5.47 12.41 3.76
CA PRO A 41 6.87 12.29 3.32
C PRO A 41 7.31 10.88 2.88
N CYS A 42 6.58 9.82 3.22
CA CYS A 42 7.00 8.44 2.97
C CYS A 42 5.82 7.45 2.97
N ILE A 43 6.10 6.20 2.55
CA ILE A 43 5.22 5.04 2.73
C ILE A 43 5.78 4.14 3.85
N ILE A 44 4.89 3.60 4.68
CA ILE A 44 5.23 2.71 5.80
C ILE A 44 4.47 1.38 5.63
N PRO A 45 5.08 0.36 5.00
CA PRO A 45 4.51 -0.97 5.01
C PRO A 45 4.56 -1.53 6.44
N LEU A 46 3.41 -1.99 6.92
CA LEU A 46 3.30 -2.66 8.21
C LEU A 46 3.41 -4.18 8.03
N GLU A 47 4.00 -4.85 9.02
CA GLU A 47 4.00 -6.31 9.03
C GLU A 47 2.63 -6.88 9.44
N GLY A 48 2.29 -8.04 8.89
CA GLY A 48 1.00 -8.68 9.08
C GLY A 48 0.00 -8.37 7.96
N GLY A 49 -1.26 -8.66 8.22
CA GLY A 49 -2.37 -8.45 7.30
C GLY A 49 -3.61 -9.21 7.76
N VAL A 50 -4.62 -9.32 6.90
CA VAL A 50 -5.88 -10.00 7.22
C VAL A 50 -5.65 -11.44 7.68
N ALA A 51 -4.75 -12.17 7.00
CA ALA A 51 -4.40 -13.55 7.36
C ALA A 51 -3.74 -13.69 8.75
N SER A 52 -3.04 -12.66 9.23
CA SER A 52 -2.43 -12.66 10.56
C SER A 52 -3.35 -12.05 11.63
N GLY A 53 -4.63 -11.78 11.31
CA GLY A 53 -5.59 -11.16 12.21
C GLY A 53 -5.36 -9.66 12.44
N PHE A 54 -4.56 -9.01 11.58
CA PHE A 54 -4.36 -7.57 11.66
C PHE A 54 -5.68 -6.87 11.31
N LYS A 55 -6.30 -6.26 12.31
CA LYS A 55 -7.42 -5.34 12.14
C LYS A 55 -6.87 -3.92 12.01
N GLU A 56 -7.66 -2.99 11.50
CA GLU A 56 -7.32 -1.57 11.59
C GLU A 56 -6.85 -1.25 13.02
N PRO A 57 -5.73 -0.52 13.19
CA PRO A 57 -5.17 -0.28 14.50
C PRO A 57 -6.22 0.40 15.38
N GLU A 58 -6.57 -0.25 16.50
CA GLU A 58 -7.31 0.41 17.56
C GLU A 58 -6.45 1.59 18.03
N VAL A 59 -6.92 2.82 17.76
CA VAL A 59 -6.19 4.09 17.95
C VAL A 59 -5.65 4.27 19.37
N GLU A 60 -6.15 3.49 20.34
CA GLU A 60 -5.85 3.60 21.76
C GLU A 60 -4.64 2.78 22.25
N LYS A 61 -4.05 1.88 21.42
CA LYS A 61 -2.87 1.10 21.82
C LYS A 61 -1.62 1.47 21.04
N PHE A 62 -0.73 2.22 21.68
CA PHE A 62 0.60 2.48 21.15
C PHE A 62 1.53 1.31 21.46
N GLU A 63 1.95 0.58 20.43
CA GLU A 63 2.95 -0.48 20.54
C GLU A 63 4.33 0.05 20.16
N THR A 64 5.35 -0.22 20.98
CA THR A 64 6.74 0.11 20.66
C THR A 64 7.19 -0.72 19.46
N ARG A 65 7.57 -0.04 18.37
CA ARG A 65 8.04 -0.65 17.13
C ARG A 65 9.33 0.03 16.67
N LEU A 66 10.23 -0.75 16.08
CA LEU A 66 11.46 -0.25 15.45
C LEU A 66 11.21 -0.11 13.96
N TYR A 67 11.69 0.96 13.34
CA TYR A 67 11.63 1.14 11.89
C TYR A 67 13.01 1.47 11.34
N THR A 68 13.35 0.83 10.23
CA THR A 68 14.51 1.15 9.42
C THR A 68 14.12 2.13 8.31
N CYS A 69 14.72 3.32 8.33
CA CYS A 69 14.51 4.37 7.34
C CYS A 69 15.58 4.31 6.24
N LYS A 70 15.17 4.13 4.97
CA LYS A 70 16.09 4.07 3.81
C LYS A 70 15.54 4.86 2.62
N GLY A 71 16.45 5.36 1.79
CA GLY A 71 16.13 6.02 0.50
C GLY A 71 16.41 7.53 0.51
N LYS A 72 16.92 8.04 -0.61
CA LYS A 72 17.27 9.47 -0.79
C LYS A 72 16.17 10.28 -1.46
N ARG A 73 15.47 9.68 -2.44
CA ARG A 73 14.41 10.34 -3.24
C ARG A 73 13.02 10.04 -2.70
N VAL A 74 12.75 8.77 -2.43
CA VAL A 74 11.55 8.31 -1.71
C VAL A 74 12.03 7.59 -0.47
N VAL A 75 11.61 8.09 0.68
CA VAL A 75 11.92 7.46 1.97
C VAL A 75 10.97 6.29 2.16
N ARG A 76 11.52 5.14 2.54
CA ARG A 76 10.77 3.93 2.88
C ARG A 76 11.09 3.57 4.32
N LEU A 77 10.05 3.43 5.13
CA LEU A 77 10.15 2.91 6.49
C LEU A 77 9.73 1.45 6.46
N LYS A 78 10.60 0.55 6.89
CA LYS A 78 10.27 -0.86 7.08
C LYS A 78 10.44 -1.20 8.56
N GLN A 79 9.45 -1.83 9.16
CA GLN A 79 9.56 -2.36 10.53
C GLN A 79 10.68 -3.43 10.60
#